data_AF-A0A9D9LT21-F1
#
_entry.id   AF-A0A9D9LT21-F1
#
_cell.length_a   1.000
_cell.length_b   1.000
_cell.length_c   1.000
_cell.angle_alpha   90.00
_cell.angle_beta   90.00
_cell.angle_gamma   90.00
#
_symmetry.space_group_name_H-M   'P 1'
#
loop_
_entity.id
_entity.type
_entity.pdbx_description
1 polymer ?
#
loop_
_entity_poly.entity_id
_entity_poly.type
_entity_poly.pdbx_seq_one_letter_code
_entity_poly.pdbx_strand_id
1 'polypeptide(L)'
;MAEIDKSYDTEKKHYEVPIGTPVITSVYDERIMGTAMATEAQCVNFLLRNNPLPKISVSPEELVAAYYEEASKEGVRPDVAFAQAIHETGFFNYGGTVTPDQNNYCGLGTTSSTVKGHYFPTAQMGARAHIQHILAYTTDRLPKEELVDPRYYIA
;
A
#
# COMPACT_ATOMS: atom_id res chain seq x y z
N MET A 1 44.64 -15.26 16.34
CA MET A 1 44.84 -14.32 15.22
C MET A 1 43.86 -14.64 14.12
N ALA A 2 42.92 -13.72 13.88
CA ALA A 2 42.34 -13.32 12.59
C ALA A 2 41.01 -12.61 12.90
N GLU A 3 41.08 -11.29 13.08
CA GLU A 3 39.94 -10.39 12.96
C GLU A 3 39.56 -10.32 11.48
N ILE A 4 38.26 -10.46 11.17
CA ILE A 4 37.73 -10.13 9.84
C ILE A 4 36.80 -8.95 10.03
N ASP A 5 37.33 -7.78 9.72
CA ASP A 5 36.59 -6.55 9.47
C ASP A 5 35.72 -6.76 8.21
N LYS A 6 34.40 -6.67 8.38
CA LYS A 6 33.46 -6.46 7.29
C LYS A 6 32.77 -5.14 7.56
N SER A 7 33.42 -4.06 7.13
CA SER A 7 32.79 -2.76 6.98
C SER A 7 31.57 -2.92 6.08
N TYR A 8 30.39 -2.76 6.67
CA TYR A 8 29.18 -2.53 5.90
C TYR A 8 29.33 -1.15 5.25
N ASP A 9 29.29 -1.12 3.93
CA ASP A 9 29.25 0.10 3.15
C ASP A 9 27.94 0.85 3.47
N THR A 10 28.09 1.96 4.21
CA THR A 10 27.00 2.82 4.70
C THR A 10 26.73 4.00 3.77
N GLU A 11 26.80 3.84 2.45
CA GLU A 11 26.28 4.86 1.54
C GLU A 11 24.74 4.82 1.49
N LYS A 12 24.12 5.44 2.51
CA LYS A 12 22.72 5.90 2.41
C LYS A 12 22.66 6.94 1.31
N LYS A 13 22.02 6.61 0.18
CA LYS A 13 21.57 7.61 -0.80
C LYS A 13 20.80 8.70 -0.06
N HIS A 14 21.33 9.92 -0.09
CA HIS A 14 20.61 11.10 0.41
C HIS A 14 19.44 11.36 -0.54
N TYR A 15 18.26 10.89 -0.15
CA TYR A 15 17.02 11.39 -0.73
C TYR A 15 16.70 12.70 -0.01
N GLU A 16 16.75 13.83 -0.72
CA GLU A 16 16.24 15.08 -0.18
C GLU A 16 14.76 14.87 0.17
N VAL A 17 14.45 14.94 1.46
CA VAL A 17 13.08 14.83 1.96
C VAL A 17 12.36 16.12 1.55
N PRO A 18 11.34 16.06 0.68
CA PRO A 18 10.64 17.26 0.24
C PRO A 18 10.03 18.03 1.41
N ILE A 19 10.05 19.37 1.33
CA ILE A 19 9.38 20.25 2.30
C ILE A 19 7.90 19.83 2.42
N GLY A 20 7.46 19.52 3.64
CA GLY A 20 6.11 19.02 3.92
C GLY A 20 5.97 17.49 3.99
N THR A 21 7.06 16.74 3.94
CA THR A 21 7.04 15.29 4.23
C THR A 21 6.89 15.04 5.73
N PRO A 22 6.04 14.10 6.17
CA PRO A 22 5.95 13.74 7.58
C PRO A 22 7.32 13.26 8.11
N VAL A 23 7.79 13.86 9.19
CA VAL A 23 9.01 13.43 9.87
C VAL A 23 8.64 12.34 10.87
N ILE A 24 9.33 11.19 10.80
CA ILE A 24 9.24 10.12 11.79
C ILE A 24 9.90 10.65 13.07
N THR A 25 9.10 10.85 14.12
CA THR A 25 9.53 11.40 15.42
C THR A 25 9.49 10.36 16.54
N SER A 26 8.84 9.21 16.31
CA SER A 26 8.72 8.13 17.27
C SER A 26 8.72 6.74 16.63
N VAL A 27 9.05 5.71 17.40
CA VAL A 27 8.90 4.29 16.98
C VAL A 27 7.45 3.88 16.69
N TYR A 28 6.47 4.68 17.10
CA TYR A 28 5.06 4.45 16.79
C TYR A 28 4.72 4.86 15.35
N ASP A 29 5.51 5.76 14.78
CA ASP A 29 5.35 6.28 13.41
C ASP A 29 5.77 5.25 12.35
N GLU A 30 6.35 4.12 12.76
CA GLU A 30 6.71 2.98 11.91
C GLU A 30 5.65 1.88 11.91
N ARG A 31 4.60 1.99 12.73
CA ARG A 31 3.57 0.96 12.85
C ARG A 31 2.63 0.97 11.64
N ILE A 32 2.15 -0.21 11.26
CA ILE A 32 1.08 -0.41 10.27
C ILE A 32 -0.29 -0.01 10.84
N MET A 33 -0.49 -0.21 12.15
CA MET A 33 -1.72 0.17 12.85
C MET A 33 -1.60 1.59 13.40
N GLY A 34 -2.67 2.39 13.27
CA GLY A 34 -2.72 3.75 13.79
C GLY A 34 -3.39 4.76 12.84
N THR A 35 -3.17 6.04 13.13
CA THR A 35 -3.68 7.16 12.34
C THR A 35 -2.71 7.58 11.25
N ALA A 36 -3.23 8.10 10.14
CA ALA A 36 -2.43 8.61 9.04
C ALA A 36 -1.46 9.72 9.49
N MET A 37 -0.25 9.73 8.94
CA MET A 37 0.68 10.85 9.07
C MET A 37 0.64 11.76 7.84
N ALA A 38 0.49 11.17 6.65
CA ALA A 38 0.19 11.93 5.44
C ALA A 38 -1.29 12.32 5.40
N THR A 39 -1.60 13.41 4.71
CA THR A 39 -2.96 13.78 4.32
C THR A 39 -3.30 13.18 2.95
N GLU A 40 -4.60 13.07 2.64
CA GLU A 40 -5.06 12.63 1.32
C GLU A 40 -4.42 13.46 0.19
N ALA A 41 -4.37 14.79 0.35
CA ALA A 41 -3.75 15.69 -0.63
C ALA A 41 -2.25 15.41 -0.81
N GLN A 42 -1.52 15.07 0.26
CA GLN A 42 -0.11 14.68 0.15
C GLN A 42 0.04 13.35 -0.62
N CYS A 43 -0.83 12.38 -0.37
CA CYS A 43 -0.85 11.11 -1.10
C CYS A 43 -1.14 11.31 -2.60
N VAL A 44 -2.16 12.11 -2.94
CA VAL A 44 -2.50 12.46 -4.33
C VAL A 44 -1.34 13.16 -5.03
N ASN A 45 -0.79 14.19 -4.40
CA ASN A 45 0.34 14.94 -4.96
C ASN A 45 1.57 14.04 -5.17
N PHE A 46 1.85 13.14 -4.22
CA PHE A 46 2.95 12.20 -4.35
C PHE A 46 2.73 11.21 -5.51
N LEU A 47 1.53 10.68 -5.67
CA LEU A 47 1.19 9.83 -6.81
C LEU A 47 1.40 10.60 -8.13
N LEU A 48 0.74 11.75 -8.29
CA LEU A 48 0.73 12.49 -9.55
C LEU A 48 2.08 13.07 -9.95
N ARG A 49 2.95 13.40 -8.98
CA ARG A 49 4.33 13.82 -9.25
C ARG A 49 5.17 12.72 -9.90
N ASN A 50 4.92 11.46 -9.54
CA ASN A 50 5.70 10.31 -10.03
C ASN A 50 5.02 9.61 -11.22
N ASN A 51 3.69 9.65 -11.29
CA ASN A 51 2.91 9.19 -12.43
C ASN A 51 1.75 10.17 -12.70
N PRO A 52 1.89 11.07 -13.70
CA PRO A 52 0.83 12.02 -14.04
C PRO A 52 -0.43 11.38 -14.65
N LEU A 53 -0.35 10.12 -15.10
CA LEU A 53 -1.44 9.39 -15.77
C LEU A 53 -1.55 7.95 -15.20
N PRO A 54 -1.89 7.79 -13.91
CA PRO A 54 -2.02 6.48 -13.30
C PRO A 54 -3.17 5.70 -13.95
N LYS A 55 -2.96 4.39 -14.19
CA LYS A 55 -3.98 3.52 -14.77
C LYS A 55 -4.93 3.01 -13.69
N ILE A 56 -5.84 3.86 -13.27
CA ILE A 56 -6.83 3.58 -12.22
C ILE A 56 -8.24 3.77 -12.76
N SER A 57 -9.22 3.07 -12.17
CA SER A 57 -10.62 3.07 -12.62
C SER A 57 -11.43 4.28 -12.15
N VAL A 58 -10.87 5.06 -11.22
CA VAL A 58 -11.42 6.26 -10.61
C VAL A 58 -10.35 7.36 -10.59
N SER A 59 -10.67 8.57 -10.17
CA SER A 59 -9.66 9.63 -9.98
C SER A 59 -8.65 9.29 -8.88
N PRO A 60 -7.43 9.87 -8.90
CA PRO A 60 -6.46 9.74 -7.82
C PRO A 60 -7.04 10.10 -6.44
N GLU A 61 -7.84 11.15 -6.39
CA GLU A 61 -8.53 11.63 -5.19
C GLU A 61 -9.51 10.59 -4.67
N GLU A 62 -10.36 10.02 -5.54
CA GLU A 62 -11.32 8.98 -5.16
C GLU A 62 -10.62 7.70 -4.66
N LEU A 63 -9.52 7.30 -5.30
CA LEU A 63 -8.76 6.13 -4.85
C LEU A 63 -8.12 6.36 -3.48
N VAL A 64 -7.49 7.53 -3.28
CA VAL A 64 -6.89 7.88 -1.98
C VAL A 64 -7.98 7.94 -0.90
N ALA A 65 -9.11 8.59 -1.18
CA ALA A 65 -10.24 8.63 -0.26
C ALA A 65 -10.74 7.22 0.12
N ALA A 66 -10.82 6.29 -0.85
CA ALA A 66 -11.19 4.90 -0.58
C ALA A 66 -10.21 4.20 0.38
N TYR A 67 -8.90 4.43 0.25
CA TYR A 67 -7.92 3.93 1.22
C TYR A 67 -8.10 4.54 2.60
N TYR A 68 -8.34 5.85 2.69
CA TYR A 68 -8.55 6.55 3.95
C TYR A 68 -9.80 6.06 4.66
N GLU A 69 -10.89 5.85 3.93
CA GLU A 69 -12.12 5.31 4.47
C GLU A 69 -11.95 3.87 4.98
N GLU A 70 -11.49 2.96 4.11
CA GLU A 70 -11.44 1.54 4.42
C GLU A 70 -10.40 1.20 5.50
N ALA A 71 -9.22 1.82 5.47
CA ALA A 71 -8.19 1.58 6.48
C ALA A 71 -8.59 2.14 7.85
N SER A 72 -9.23 3.31 7.90
CA SER A 72 -9.65 3.94 9.16
C SER A 72 -10.70 3.13 9.90
N LYS A 73 -11.64 2.48 9.18
CA LYS A 73 -12.62 1.54 9.78
C LYS A 73 -11.91 0.44 10.57
N GLU A 74 -10.76 -0.01 10.08
CA GLU A 74 -9.98 -1.12 10.63
C GLU A 74 -8.83 -0.71 11.56
N GLY A 75 -8.56 0.59 11.69
CA GLY A 75 -7.44 1.12 12.45
C GLY A 75 -6.07 0.86 11.79
N VAL A 76 -6.06 0.54 10.50
CA VAL A 76 -4.85 0.46 9.68
C VAL A 76 -4.51 1.87 9.20
N ARG A 77 -3.23 2.19 9.14
CA ARG A 77 -2.77 3.47 8.60
C ARG A 77 -3.02 3.56 7.10
N PRO A 78 -3.88 4.48 6.63
CA PRO A 78 -4.23 4.56 5.22
C PRO A 78 -3.08 5.04 4.34
N ASP A 79 -2.23 5.93 4.86
CA ASP A 79 -1.05 6.42 4.15
C ASP A 79 -0.02 5.31 3.90
N VAL A 80 0.18 4.42 4.87
CA VAL A 80 1.06 3.24 4.72
C VAL A 80 0.47 2.23 3.75
N ALA A 81 -0.82 1.90 3.87
CA ALA A 81 -1.49 0.99 2.95
C ALA A 81 -1.49 1.52 1.50
N PHE A 82 -1.71 2.82 1.31
CA PHE A 82 -1.63 3.45 0.00
C PHE A 82 -0.18 3.49 -0.53
N ALA A 83 0.81 3.73 0.32
CA ALA A 83 2.21 3.63 -0.08
C ALA A 83 2.59 2.20 -0.53
N GLN A 84 2.09 1.17 0.16
CA GLN A 84 2.24 -0.22 -0.28
C GLN A 84 1.59 -0.42 -1.66
N ALA A 85 0.37 0.09 -1.88
CA ALA A 85 -0.30 0.00 -3.17
C ALA A 85 0.49 0.66 -4.31
N ILE A 86 1.09 1.83 -4.05
CA ILE A 86 1.99 2.50 -4.99
C ILE A 86 3.19 1.60 -5.31
N HIS A 87 3.80 0.98 -4.30
CA HIS A 87 4.96 0.11 -4.49
C HIS A 87 4.62 -1.12 -5.34
N GLU A 88 3.58 -1.85 -4.96
CA GLU A 88 3.14 -3.10 -5.60
C GLU A 88 2.71 -2.89 -7.06
N THR A 89 2.09 -1.74 -7.36
CA THR A 89 1.59 -1.44 -8.70
C THR A 89 2.58 -0.66 -9.57
N GLY A 90 3.75 -0.30 -9.03
CA GLY A 90 4.72 0.56 -9.72
C GLY A 90 4.11 1.93 -10.06
N PHE A 91 3.54 2.62 -9.07
CA PHE A 91 2.75 3.85 -9.23
C PHE A 91 1.56 3.68 -10.17
N PHE A 92 0.85 2.56 -10.10
CA PHE A 92 -0.28 2.22 -10.99
C PHE A 92 0.07 2.22 -12.49
N ASN A 93 1.34 1.95 -12.83
CA ASN A 93 1.72 1.64 -14.22
C ASN A 93 1.47 0.16 -14.55
N TYR A 94 1.56 -0.69 -13.53
CA TYR A 94 1.58 -2.15 -13.58
C TYR A 94 2.75 -2.69 -14.43
N GLY A 95 3.22 -3.88 -14.11
CA GLY A 95 4.31 -4.53 -14.85
C GLY A 95 4.30 -6.07 -14.76
N GLY A 96 3.30 -6.63 -14.08
CA GLY A 96 3.14 -8.07 -13.87
C GLY A 96 1.84 -8.58 -14.48
N THR A 97 1.26 -9.60 -13.86
CA THR A 97 -0.01 -10.21 -14.32
C THR A 97 -1.24 -9.41 -13.91
N VAL A 98 -1.08 -8.41 -13.04
CA VAL A 98 -2.18 -7.54 -12.62
C VAL A 98 -2.41 -6.43 -13.64
N THR A 99 -3.67 -6.22 -14.02
CA THR A 99 -4.11 -5.20 -14.96
C THR A 99 -5.02 -4.16 -14.27
N PRO A 100 -5.09 -2.92 -14.80
CA PRO A 100 -5.88 -1.83 -14.20
C PRO A 100 -7.34 -2.14 -13.89
N ASP A 101 -7.99 -2.93 -14.76
CA ASP A 101 -9.40 -3.34 -14.64
C ASP A 101 -9.67 -4.29 -13.47
N GLN A 102 -8.63 -4.85 -12.85
CA GLN A 102 -8.79 -5.74 -11.70
C GLN A 102 -9.05 -5.01 -10.39
N ASN A 103 -8.77 -3.72 -10.28
CA ASN A 103 -8.75 -2.99 -9.00
C ASN A 103 -7.96 -3.75 -7.91
N ASN A 104 -6.91 -4.47 -8.29
CA ASN A 104 -6.10 -5.27 -7.38
C ASN A 104 -4.79 -4.53 -7.10
N TYR A 105 -4.71 -3.92 -5.93
CA TYR A 105 -3.65 -2.98 -5.61
C TYR A 105 -2.51 -3.57 -4.77
N CYS A 106 -2.58 -4.85 -4.42
CA CYS A 106 -1.58 -5.54 -3.59
C CYS A 106 -1.20 -6.93 -4.13
N GLY A 107 -1.48 -7.21 -5.41
CA GLY A 107 -1.06 -8.46 -6.03
C GLY A 107 -1.81 -9.70 -5.53
N LEU A 108 -3.02 -9.56 -5.01
CA LEU A 108 -3.79 -10.70 -4.48
C LEU A 108 -3.99 -11.77 -5.55
N GLY A 109 -3.54 -12.99 -5.24
CA GLY A 109 -3.71 -14.16 -6.11
C GLY A 109 -2.65 -14.31 -7.21
N THR A 110 -1.64 -13.44 -7.28
CA THR A 110 -0.51 -13.65 -8.22
C THR A 110 0.49 -14.65 -7.64
N THR A 111 0.38 -15.92 -8.02
CA THR A 111 1.31 -16.98 -7.56
C THR A 111 2.45 -17.26 -8.54
N SER A 112 2.38 -16.70 -9.75
CA SER A 112 3.41 -16.77 -10.78
C SER A 112 3.26 -15.63 -11.80
N SER A 113 4.19 -15.53 -12.75
CA SER A 113 4.12 -14.62 -13.89
C SER A 113 3.02 -14.93 -14.91
N THR A 114 2.23 -16.00 -14.71
CA THR A 114 1.16 -16.41 -15.63
C THR A 114 -0.22 -16.45 -15.00
N VAL A 115 -0.31 -16.50 -13.66
CA VAL A 115 -1.59 -16.54 -12.94
C VAL A 115 -2.11 -15.12 -12.79
N LYS A 116 -3.31 -14.86 -13.33
CA LYS A 116 -4.02 -13.60 -13.14
C LYS A 116 -4.41 -13.44 -11.68
N GLY A 117 -4.23 -12.23 -11.15
CA GLY A 117 -4.70 -11.87 -9.82
C GLY A 117 -6.24 -11.87 -9.72
N HIS A 118 -6.73 -11.66 -8.50
CA HIS A 118 -8.15 -11.47 -8.23
C HIS A 118 -8.68 -10.16 -8.83
N TYR A 119 -9.99 -10.15 -9.11
CA TYR A 119 -10.74 -9.01 -9.62
C TYR A 119 -11.66 -8.46 -8.54
N PHE A 120 -11.67 -7.15 -8.38
CA PHE A 120 -12.58 -6.45 -7.49
C PHE A 120 -13.47 -5.50 -8.31
N PRO A 121 -14.81 -5.55 -8.15
CA PRO A 121 -15.74 -4.77 -8.96
C PRO A 121 -15.52 -3.26 -8.93
N THR A 122 -15.03 -2.73 -7.81
CA THR A 122 -14.81 -1.28 -7.61
C THR A 122 -13.46 -1.01 -6.97
N ALA A 123 -12.96 0.20 -7.14
CA ALA A 123 -11.76 0.67 -6.46
C ALA A 123 -11.87 0.56 -4.92
N GLN A 124 -13.05 0.85 -4.37
CA GLN A 124 -13.31 0.69 -2.93
C GLN A 124 -13.18 -0.76 -2.47
N MET A 125 -13.74 -1.73 -3.22
CA MET A 125 -13.59 -3.15 -2.89
C MET A 125 -12.14 -3.62 -3.02
N GLY A 126 -11.39 -3.09 -4.00
CA GLY A 126 -9.95 -3.33 -4.15
C GLY A 126 -9.14 -2.82 -2.96
N ALA A 127 -9.42 -1.59 -2.51
CA ALA A 127 -8.81 -1.02 -1.31
C ALA A 127 -9.18 -1.84 -0.07
N ARG A 128 -10.46 -2.19 0.12
CA ARG A 128 -10.93 -3.03 1.22
C ARG A 128 -10.21 -4.38 1.26
N ALA A 129 -10.10 -5.08 0.13
CA ALA A 129 -9.41 -6.37 0.06
C ALA A 129 -7.94 -6.23 0.46
N HIS A 130 -7.28 -5.15 0.03
CA HIS A 130 -5.91 -4.86 0.46
C HIS A 130 -5.81 -4.63 1.97
N ILE A 131 -6.69 -3.81 2.56
CA ILE A 131 -6.71 -3.57 4.01
C ILE A 131 -6.96 -4.87 4.78
N GLN A 132 -7.88 -5.70 4.32
CA GLN A 132 -8.14 -7.01 4.91
C GLN A 132 -6.92 -7.93 4.80
N HIS A 133 -6.20 -7.89 3.69
CA HIS A 133 -4.96 -8.67 3.54
C HIS A 133 -3.90 -8.25 4.57
N ILE A 134 -3.75 -6.94 4.79
CA ILE A 134 -2.87 -6.41 5.85
C ILE A 134 -3.32 -6.93 7.23
N LEU A 135 -4.62 -6.88 7.53
CA LEU A 135 -5.15 -7.38 8.82
C LEU A 135 -4.86 -8.86 9.05
N ALA A 136 -4.96 -9.68 8.01
CA ALA A 136 -4.72 -11.12 8.10
C ALA A 136 -3.28 -11.44 8.53
N TYR A 137 -2.30 -10.60 8.15
CA TYR A 137 -0.90 -10.73 8.57
C TYR A 137 -0.55 -10.04 9.89
N THR A 138 -1.38 -9.13 10.37
CA THR A 138 -1.01 -8.22 11.47
C THR A 138 -1.89 -8.36 12.71
N THR A 139 -2.98 -9.12 12.63
CA THR A 139 -3.96 -9.26 13.73
C THR A 139 -4.61 -10.65 13.75
N ASP A 140 -5.14 -11.05 14.90
CA ASP A 140 -5.90 -12.31 15.07
C ASP A 140 -7.43 -12.14 14.99
N ARG A 141 -7.91 -10.94 14.64
CA ARG A 141 -9.35 -10.63 14.58
C ARG A 141 -9.90 -10.73 13.16
N LEU A 142 -11.22 -10.84 13.03
CA LEU A 142 -11.87 -10.65 11.74
C LEU A 142 -11.96 -9.15 11.38
N PRO A 143 -12.08 -8.80 10.08
CA PRO A 143 -12.42 -7.46 9.65
C PRO A 143 -13.80 -7.05 10.19
N LYS A 144 -14.01 -5.75 10.38
CA LYS A 144 -15.30 -5.21 10.78
C LYS A 144 -16.27 -5.12 9.60
N GLU A 145 -15.73 -4.84 8.41
CA GLU A 145 -16.49 -4.82 7.15
C GLU A 145 -16.66 -6.23 6.56
N GLU A 146 -17.57 -6.35 5.58
CA GLU A 146 -17.75 -7.59 4.82
C GLU A 146 -16.42 -8.10 4.24
N LEU A 147 -16.14 -9.39 4.45
CA LEU A 147 -14.91 -10.02 3.98
C LEU A 147 -14.92 -10.16 2.44
N VAL A 148 -13.98 -9.47 1.79
CA VAL A 148 -13.79 -9.46 0.33
C VAL A 148 -12.42 -9.99 -0.09
N ASP A 149 -11.43 -10.05 0.81
CA ASP A 149 -10.15 -10.73 0.53
C ASP A 149 -10.37 -12.25 0.48
N PRO A 150 -10.28 -12.90 -0.71
CA PRO A 150 -10.47 -14.34 -0.85
C PRO A 150 -9.35 -15.16 -0.19
N ARG A 151 -8.25 -14.53 0.23
CA ARG A 151 -7.08 -15.18 0.83
C ARG A 151 -6.98 -14.96 2.35
N TYR A 152 -7.95 -14.29 2.97
CA TYR A 152 -7.85 -13.89 4.38
C TYR A 152 -7.52 -15.04 5.34
N TYR A 153 -8.14 -16.21 5.15
CA TYR A 153 -7.96 -17.36 6.06
C TYR A 153 -6.70 -18.20 5.78
N ILE A 154 -5.94 -17.87 4.73
CA ILE A 154 -4.72 -18.60 4.33
C ILE A 154 -3.49 -17.69 4.25
N ALA A 155 -3.64 -16.44 4.66
CA ALA A 155 -2.56 -15.48 4.80
C ALA A 155 -1.63 -15.88 5.94
#